data_AF-A0A7J2T8R8-F1
#
_entry.id   AF-A0A7J2T8R8-F1
#
_cell.length_a   1.000
_cell.length_b   1.000
_cell.length_c   1.000
_cell.angle_alpha   90.00
_cell.angle_beta   90.00
_cell.angle_gamma   90.00
#
_symmetry.space_group_name_H-M   'P 1'
#
loop_
_entity.id
_entity.type
_entity.pdbx_description
1 polymer ?
#
loop_
_entity_poly.entity_id
_entity_poly.type
_entity_poly.pdbx_seq_one_letter_code
_entity_poly.pdbx_strand_id
1 'polypeptide(L)' 'MKMGGSQAKGYVPLVISWNVTLKCNLKCPHCYINSAEKGLPEELSTEEAKALIDQIAEEQASAYFKWWGASPQTRPF' A
#
# COMPACT_ATOMS: atom_id res chain seq x y z
N MET A 1 -37.15 25.94 -2.46
CA MET A 1 -35.96 25.21 -2.93
C MET A 1 -35.67 24.04 -1.99
N LYS A 2 -35.75 22.80 -2.44
CA LYS A 2 -35.03 21.68 -1.81
C LYS A 2 -33.83 21.39 -2.70
N MET A 3 -32.63 21.74 -2.25
CA MET A 3 -31.40 21.36 -2.93
C MET A 3 -31.26 19.84 -2.79
N GLY A 4 -31.37 19.14 -3.91
CA GLY A 4 -31.13 17.71 -4.01
C GLY A 4 -29.66 17.44 -3.76
N GLY A 5 -29.36 16.84 -2.61
CA GLY A 5 -28.05 16.24 -2.36
C GLY A 5 -27.87 15.05 -3.28
N SER A 6 -27.04 15.21 -4.29
CA SER A 6 -26.49 14.11 -5.09
C SER A 6 -25.78 13.16 -4.13
N GLN A 7 -26.38 12.00 -3.85
CA GLN A 7 -25.71 10.95 -3.08
C GLN A 7 -24.51 10.46 -3.91
N ALA A 8 -23.30 10.84 -3.51
CA ALA A 8 -22.09 10.24 -4.01
C ALA A 8 -22.09 8.77 -3.56
N LYS A 9 -22.24 7.86 -4.52
CA LYS A 9 -22.18 6.42 -4.26
C LYS A 9 -20.75 6.11 -3.80
N GLY A 10 -20.54 6.02 -2.48
CA GLY A 10 -19.23 5.80 -1.88
C GLY A 10 -18.70 4.42 -2.27
N TYR A 11 -17.62 4.38 -3.04
CA TYR A 11 -16.91 3.12 -3.30
C TYR A 11 -16.02 2.82 -2.10
N VAL A 12 -16.36 1.76 -1.39
CA VAL A 12 -15.64 1.28 -0.21
C VAL A 12 -14.57 0.28 -0.69
N PRO A 13 -13.26 0.57 -0.53
CA PRO A 13 -12.21 -0.30 -1.03
C PRO A 13 -12.17 -1.65 -0.29
N LEU A 14 -12.52 -2.74 -0.96
CA LEU A 14 -12.53 -4.08 -0.35
C LEU A 14 -11.14 -4.70 -0.21
N VAL A 15 -10.22 -4.35 -1.11
CA VAL A 15 -8.87 -4.90 -1.16
C VAL A 15 -7.88 -3.77 -1.35
N ILE A 16 -6.90 -3.70 -0.47
CA ILE A 16 -5.79 -2.75 -0.56
C ILE A 16 -4.53 -3.58 -0.82
N SER A 17 -3.87 -3.33 -1.95
CA SER A 17 -2.59 -3.96 -2.29
C SER A 17 -1.54 -2.87 -2.27
N TRP A 18 -0.64 -2.91 -1.30
CA TRP A 18 0.38 -1.88 -1.12
C TRP A 18 1.77 -2.45 -1.33
N ASN A 19 2.56 -1.78 -2.18
CA ASN A 19 3.98 -2.05 -2.38
C ASN A 19 4.80 -1.31 -1.33
N VAL A 20 5.31 -2.03 -0.32
CA VAL A 20 6.03 -1.40 0.80
C VAL A 20 7.50 -1.12 0.57
N THR A 21 8.06 -1.74 -0.45
CA THR A 21 9.44 -1.51 -0.85
C THR A 21 9.61 -1.85 -2.31
N LEU A 22 10.41 -1.05 -2.99
CA LEU A 22 10.91 -1.36 -4.33
C LEU A 22 12.29 -2.02 -4.29
N LYS A 23 12.87 -2.19 -3.10
CA LYS A 23 14.14 -2.88 -2.92
C LYS A 23 14.01 -4.36 -3.27
N CYS A 24 14.84 -4.82 -4.19
CA CYS A 24 14.91 -6.21 -4.64
C CYS A 24 16.32 -6.56 -5.08
N ASN A 25 16.79 -7.73 -4.70
CA ASN A 25 18.08 -8.28 -5.13
C ASN A 25 17.99 -9.08 -6.45
N LEU A 26 16.81 -9.15 -7.08
CA LEU A 26 16.58 -9.91 -8.32
C LEU A 26 16.37 -8.96 -9.51
N LYS A 27 16.81 -9.38 -10.70
CA LYS A 27 16.68 -8.65 -11.98
C LYS A 27 15.78 -9.42 -12.94
N CYS A 28 14.54 -9.66 -12.53
CA CYS A 28 13.61 -10.48 -13.30
C CYS A 28 13.16 -9.75 -14.58
N PRO A 29 13.19 -10.40 -15.76
CA PRO A 29 12.76 -9.78 -17.02
C PRO A 29 11.25 -9.45 -17.05
N HIS A 30 10.47 -10.02 -16.13
CA HIS A 30 9.03 -9.84 -15.97
C HIS A 30 8.68 -8.97 -14.75
N CYS A 31 9.60 -8.10 -14.31
CA CYS A 31 9.37 -7.22 -13.16
C CYS A 31 8.47 -6.03 -13.54
N TYR A 32 7.16 -6.16 -13.29
CA TYR A 32 6.20 -5.08 -13.60
C TYR A 32 6.34 -3.86 -12.67
N ILE A 33 6.88 -4.05 -11.47
CA ILE A 33 7.06 -3.01 -10.46
C ILE A 33 8.36 -2.20 -10.64
N ASN A 34 9.20 -2.57 -11.62
CA ASN A 34 10.49 -1.95 -11.90
C ASN A 34 11.36 -1.77 -10.63
N SER A 35 11.50 -2.86 -9.87
CA SER A 35 12.26 -2.88 -8.61
C SER A 35 13.74 -2.59 -8.81
N ALA A 36 14.37 -1.98 -7.80
CA ALA A 36 15.79 -1.64 -7.81
C ALA A 36 16.55 -2.34 -6.67
N GLU A 37 17.87 -2.45 -6.78
CA GLU A 37 18.72 -3.02 -5.71
C GLU A 37 18.68 -2.18 -4.42
N LYS A 38 18.37 -0.90 -4.54
CA LYS A 38 18.20 0.03 -3.43
C LYS A 38 16.73 0.42 -3.33
N GLY A 39 16.24 0.59 -2.10
CA GLY A 39 14.93 1.18 -1.86
C GLY A 39 14.89 2.64 -2.30
N LEU A 40 13.69 3.18 -2.47
CA LEU A 40 13.55 4.61 -2.71
C LEU A 40 13.83 5.38 -1.41
N PRO A 41 14.43 6.58 -1.49
CA PRO A 41 14.67 7.42 -0.31
C PRO A 41 13.36 7.90 0.34
N GLU A 42 12.24 7.78 -0.37
CA GLU A 42 10.92 8.27 0.02
C GLU A 42 9.99 7.13 0.46
N GLU A 43 10.54 5.94 0.68
CA GLU A 43 9.80 4.83 1.31
C GLU A 43 9.52 5.18 2.77
N LEU A 44 8.30 4.87 3.23
CA LEU A 44 7.94 5.00 4.65
C LEU A 44 8.94 4.20 5.50
N SER A 45 9.26 4.71 6.69
CA SER A 45 9.90 3.94 7.76
C SER A 45 8.99 2.81 8.25
N THR A 46 9.52 1.92 9.08
CA THR A 46 8.73 0.80 9.61
C THR A 46 7.66 1.29 10.59
N GLU A 47 7.96 2.33 11.35
CA GLU A 47 7.04 2.98 12.27
C GLU A 47 5.91 3.68 11.51
N GLU A 48 6.24 4.43 10.45
CA GLU A 48 5.25 5.08 9.59
C GLU A 48 4.38 4.06 8.83
N ALA A 49 4.96 2.94 8.39
CA ALA A 49 4.20 1.87 7.75
C ALA A 49 3.20 1.21 8.72
N LYS A 50 3.58 1.02 9.99
CA LYS A 50 2.67 0.50 11.04
C LYS A 50 1.55 1.51 11.31
N ALA A 51 1.88 2.79 11.45
CA ALA A 51 0.89 3.85 11.64
C ALA A 51 -0.10 3.96 10.47
N LEU A 52 0.35 3.75 9.23
CA LEU A 52 -0.54 3.69 8.06
C LEU A 52 -1.51 2.51 8.13
N ILE A 53 -1.03 1.33 8.56
CA ILE A 53 -1.89 0.15 8.73
C ILE A 53 -2.95 0.42 9.81
N ASP A 54 -2.56 1.05 10.92
CA ASP A 54 -3.48 1.41 12.00
C ASP A 54 -4.57 2.38 11.49
N GLN A 55 -4.19 3.42 10.75
CA GLN A 55 -5.14 4.36 10.12
C GLN A 55 -6.09 3.67 9.15
N ILE A 56 -5.59 2.73 8.35
CA ILE A 56 -6.44 1.95 7.42
C ILE A 56 -7.41 1.05 8.21
N ALA A 57 -6.96 0.44 9.30
CA ALA A 57 -7.81 -0.41 10.14
C ALA A 57 -8.91 0.39 10.87
N GLU A 58 -8.61 1.63 11.30
CA GLU A 58 -9.59 2.54 11.92
C GLU A 58 -10.70 2.95 10.95
N GLU A 59 -10.34 3.31 9.72
CA GLU A 59 -11.31 3.76 8.71
C GLU A 59 -12.04 2.59 8.03
N GLN A 60 -11.40 1.41 7.98
CA GLN A 60 -11.81 0.33 7.09
C GLN A 60 -11.48 -1.05 7.69
N ALA A 61 -12.13 -1.38 8.80
CA ALA A 61 -11.90 -2.63 9.55
C ALA A 61 -12.14 -3.93 8.75
N SER A 62 -12.83 -3.87 7.61
CA SER A 62 -13.15 -5.04 6.78
C SER A 62 -12.34 -5.16 5.49
N ALA A 63 -11.43 -4.22 5.20
CA ALA A 63 -10.59 -4.31 4.01
C ALA A 63 -9.57 -5.45 4.12
N TYR A 64 -9.46 -6.24 3.07
CA TYR A 64 -8.40 -7.22 2.94
C TYR A 64 -7.10 -6.52 2.52
N PHE A 65 -6.18 -6.39 3.47
CA PHE A 65 -4.88 -5.76 3.25
C PHE A 65 -3.85 -6.77 2.77
N LYS A 66 -3.42 -6.65 1.52
CA LYS A 66 -2.30 -7.39 0.96
C LYS A 66 -1.03 -6.58 1.06
N TRP A 67 -0.14 -7.07 1.91
CA TRP A 67 1.21 -6.58 1.98
C TRP A 67 2.03 -7.19 0.84
N TRP A 68 2.37 -6.39 -0.17
CA TRP A 68 3.12 -6.82 -1.36
C TRP A 68 4.34 -5.91 -1.57
N GLY A 69 5.25 -6.30 -2.46
CA GLY A 69 6.46 -5.52 -2.73
C GLY A 69 7.45 -6.35 -3.56
N ALA A 70 8.62 -5.78 -3.85
CA ALA A 70 9.57 -6.43 -4.74
C ALA A 70 10.22 -7.68 -4.13
N SER A 71 10.96 -7.49 -3.05
CA SER A 71 11.40 -8.59 -2.19
C SER A 71 11.17 -8.19 -0.73
N PRO A 72 10.02 -8.60 -0.16
CA PRO A 72 9.68 -8.25 1.23
C PRO A 72 10.74 -8.68 2.25
N GLN A 73 11.53 -9.72 1.95
CA GLN A 73 12.59 -10.19 2.85
C GLN A 73 13.76 -9.20 3.01
N THR A 74 13.87 -8.20 2.12
CA THR A 74 14.97 -7.23 2.15
C THR A 74 14.70 -6.03 3.05
N ARG A 75 13.50 -5.95 3.63
CA ARG A 75 13.04 -4.87 4.51
C ARG A 75 12.98 -5.35 5.97
N PRO A 76 13.59 -4.63 6.93
CA PRO A 76 13.50 -4.95 8.35
C PRO A 76 12.08 -4.73 8.91
N PHE A 77 11.68 -5.55 9.89
CA PHE A 77 10.40 -5.48 10.61
C PHE A 77 10.49 -4.72 11.94
#